data_AF-S7RFI9-F1
#
_entry.id   AF-S7RFI9-F1
#
_cell.length_a   1.000
_cell.length_b   1.000
_cell.length_c   1.000
_cell.angle_alpha   90.00
_cell.angle_beta   90.00
_cell.angle_gamma   90.00
#
_symmetry.space_group_name_H-M   'P 1'
#
loop_
_entity.id
_entity.type
_entity.pdbx_description
1 polymer ?
#
loop_
_entity_poly.entity_id
_entity_poly.type
_entity_poly.pdbx_seq_one_letter_code
_entity_poly.pdbx_strand_id
1 'polypeptide(L)'
;MEQITVDDRDPRIIYFGSWTYGGVQQEYWGTTSGTWIGVYGTVGPQGANASFILDDGAATPYLYISPPTTEYHQAYFESDPLSLGEHTIKMTNLGNGTASFL
;
A
#
# COMPACT_ATOMS: atom_id res chain seq x y z
N MET A 1 22.75 -0.85 -7.28
CA MET A 1 21.53 -0.69 -6.48
C MET A 1 20.58 -1.76 -6.96
N GLU A 2 20.14 -2.64 -6.08
CA GLU A 2 19.10 -3.61 -6.39
C GLU A 2 17.79 -2.99 -5.92
N GLN A 3 16.90 -2.69 -6.88
CA GLN A 3 15.49 -2.44 -6.61
C GLN A 3 14.78 -3.78 -6.66
N ILE A 4 13.83 -3.96 -5.75
CA ILE A 4 13.16 -5.22 -5.47
C ILE A 4 11.70 -4.74 -5.14
N THR A 5 10.59 -5.40 -5.54
CA THR A 5 9.20 -4.85 -5.39
C THR A 5 8.18 -5.84 -4.78
N VAL A 6 7.78 -5.72 -3.50
CA VAL A 6 6.91 -6.70 -2.80
C VAL A 6 5.47 -6.65 -3.28
N ASP A 7 4.78 -7.77 -3.06
CA ASP A 7 3.41 -8.03 -3.50
C ASP A 7 2.49 -8.52 -2.37
N ASP A 8 1.19 -8.42 -2.62
CA ASP A 8 0.12 -8.83 -1.72
C ASP A 8 0.10 -10.32 -1.35
N ARG A 9 0.77 -11.20 -2.12
CA ARG A 9 0.90 -12.64 -1.82
C ARG A 9 2.24 -13.03 -1.19
N ASP A 10 3.12 -12.08 -0.92
CA ASP A 10 4.42 -12.39 -0.34
C ASP A 10 4.25 -12.90 1.11
N PRO A 11 4.83 -14.06 1.49
CA PRO A 11 4.68 -14.63 2.84
C PRO A 11 5.29 -13.77 3.96
N ARG A 12 6.00 -12.68 3.63
CA ARG A 12 6.49 -11.68 4.57
C ARG A 12 5.46 -10.58 4.88
N ILE A 13 4.40 -10.43 4.07
CA ILE A 13 3.25 -9.59 4.45
C ILE A 13 2.33 -10.40 5.36
N ILE A 14 2.01 -9.85 6.53
CA ILE A 14 1.05 -10.41 7.47
C ILE A 14 -0.21 -9.56 7.49
N TYR A 15 -1.31 -10.11 6.96
CA TYR A 15 -2.62 -9.45 6.96
C TYR A 15 -3.35 -9.64 8.29
N PHE A 16 -4.07 -8.59 8.70
CA PHE A 16 -4.99 -8.65 9.84
C PHE A 16 -6.32 -7.99 9.49
N GLY A 17 -7.42 -8.73 9.65
CA GLY A 17 -8.77 -8.34 9.21
C GLY A 17 -9.25 -9.11 7.98
N SER A 18 -10.43 -8.76 7.49
CA SER A 18 -11.09 -9.42 6.34
C SER A 18 -10.57 -8.90 4.99
N TRP A 19 -9.30 -9.14 4.70
CA TRP A 19 -8.70 -8.81 3.40
C TRP A 19 -8.98 -9.89 2.35
N THR A 20 -9.14 -9.48 1.10
CA THR A 20 -9.22 -10.37 -0.07
C THR A 20 -8.12 -9.98 -1.05
N TYR A 21 -7.30 -10.96 -1.47
CA TYR A 21 -6.24 -10.74 -2.45
C TYR A 21 -6.81 -10.19 -3.77
N GLY A 22 -6.16 -9.17 -4.31
CA GLY A 22 -6.49 -8.57 -5.60
C GLY A 22 -5.48 -8.93 -6.67
N GLY A 23 -5.37 -8.10 -7.72
CA GLY A 23 -4.28 -8.14 -8.71
C GLY A 23 -4.14 -9.34 -9.67
N VAL A 24 -3.27 -9.14 -10.66
CA VAL A 24 -2.84 -10.09 -11.70
C VAL A 24 -1.31 -10.30 -11.66
N GLN A 25 -0.82 -11.34 -12.35
CA GLN A 25 0.56 -11.81 -12.18
C GLN A 25 1.67 -10.81 -12.56
N GLN A 26 1.34 -9.77 -13.34
CA GLN A 26 2.27 -8.72 -13.74
C GLN A 26 2.62 -7.74 -12.60
N GLU A 27 1.88 -7.73 -11.50
CA GLU A 27 2.01 -6.70 -10.45
C GLU A 27 3.06 -7.05 -9.37
N TYR A 28 3.65 -8.27 -9.40
CA TYR A 28 4.36 -8.87 -8.25
C TYR A 28 5.88 -9.14 -8.33
N TRP A 29 6.71 -8.22 -8.82
CA TRP A 29 8.17 -8.46 -8.98
C TRP A 29 9.02 -8.32 -7.67
N GLY A 30 8.72 -9.15 -6.65
CA GLY A 30 9.20 -9.26 -5.24
C GLY A 30 10.31 -8.34 -4.67
N THR A 31 10.16 -7.77 -3.44
CA THR A 31 11.18 -6.92 -2.71
C THR A 31 11.88 -7.61 -1.55
N THR A 32 13.11 -7.20 -1.22
CA THR A 32 13.55 -7.03 0.18
C THR A 32 14.74 -6.08 0.28
N SER A 33 14.61 -5.00 1.04
CA SER A 33 15.55 -3.89 1.24
C SER A 33 15.56 -2.81 0.13
N GLY A 34 15.49 -1.57 0.60
CA GLY A 34 15.44 -0.34 -0.19
C GLY A 34 15.34 0.85 0.77
N THR A 35 15.92 1.99 0.41
CA THR A 35 15.96 3.20 1.24
C THR A 35 14.72 4.08 1.06
N TRP A 36 13.58 3.47 0.76
CA TRP A 36 12.32 4.16 0.45
C TRP A 36 11.18 3.13 0.37
N ILE A 37 9.98 3.52 0.78
CA ILE A 37 8.76 2.71 0.70
C ILE A 37 7.66 3.52 0.03
N GLY A 38 7.11 3.00 -1.07
CA GLY A 38 5.89 3.50 -1.70
C GLY A 38 4.78 2.44 -1.64
N VAL A 39 3.55 2.89 -1.39
CA VAL A 39 2.34 2.08 -1.52
C VAL A 39 1.50 2.67 -2.64
N TYR A 40 1.18 1.86 -3.63
CA TYR A 40 0.34 2.22 -4.76
C TYR A 40 -0.84 1.26 -4.86
N GLY A 41 -1.96 1.74 -5.42
CA GLY A 41 -3.13 0.90 -5.64
C GLY A 41 -4.10 1.47 -6.67
N THR A 42 -5.25 0.80 -6.78
CA THR A 42 -6.33 1.17 -7.69
C THR A 42 -7.47 1.86 -6.95
N VAL A 43 -7.76 3.13 -7.29
CA VAL A 43 -8.90 3.88 -6.73
C VAL A 43 -10.10 3.75 -7.65
N GLY A 44 -11.10 2.97 -7.21
CA GLY A 44 -12.40 2.88 -7.89
C GLY A 44 -13.35 4.02 -7.52
N PRO A 45 -14.58 4.07 -8.09
CA PRO A 45 -15.56 5.12 -7.83
C PRO A 45 -16.05 5.25 -6.38
N GLN A 46 -15.67 4.33 -5.48
CA GLN A 46 -15.94 4.44 -4.04
C GLN A 46 -14.86 5.26 -3.30
N GLY A 47 -13.77 5.62 -3.98
CA GLY A 47 -12.60 6.21 -3.35
C GLY A 47 -11.78 5.20 -2.55
N ALA A 48 -10.83 5.72 -1.78
CA ALA A 48 -9.96 5.00 -0.86
C ALA A 48 -9.76 5.82 0.42
N ASN A 49 -9.82 5.17 1.58
CA ASN A 49 -9.62 5.80 2.89
C ASN A 49 -8.75 4.89 3.77
N ALA A 50 -7.54 5.34 4.10
CA ALA A 50 -6.55 4.56 4.82
C ALA A 50 -5.71 5.43 5.75
N SER A 51 -4.94 4.80 6.64
CA SER A 51 -3.80 5.42 7.31
C SER A 51 -2.57 4.53 7.24
N PHE A 52 -1.41 5.17 7.15
CA PHE A 52 -0.11 4.53 7.07
C PHE A 52 0.71 4.91 8.28
N ILE A 53 1.26 3.92 8.98
CA ILE A 53 2.27 4.12 10.01
C ILE A 53 3.56 3.49 9.48
N LEU A 54 4.63 4.29 9.41
CA LEU A 54 5.98 3.81 9.16
C LEU A 54 6.71 3.67 10.49
N ASP A 55 7.26 2.49 10.74
CA ASP A 55 7.86 2.06 12.01
C ASP A 55 6.96 2.39 13.21
N ASP A 56 7.49 3.02 14.26
CA ASP A 56 6.73 3.54 15.41
C ASP A 56 6.29 5.02 15.23
N GLY A 57 6.17 5.47 13.98
CA GLY A 57 5.87 6.85 13.62
C GLY A 57 4.41 7.28 13.85
N ALA A 58 4.11 8.53 13.48
CA ALA A 58 2.74 9.04 13.45
C ALA A 58 1.96 8.44 12.27
N ALA A 59 0.64 8.31 12.44
CA ALA A 59 -0.24 7.84 11.38
C ALA A 59 -0.49 8.94 10.32
N THR A 60 -0.06 8.70 9.09
CA THR A 60 -0.34 9.53 7.92
C THR A 60 -1.67 9.10 7.30
N PRO A 61 -2.73 9.93 7.32
CA PRO A 61 -4.00 9.61 6.68
C PRO A 61 -3.92 9.78 5.16
N TYR A 62 -4.65 8.93 4.43
CA TYR A 62 -4.87 9.03 2.99
C TYR A 62 -6.37 8.98 2.71
N LEU A 63 -6.85 9.95 1.91
CA LEU A 63 -8.24 10.03 1.50
C LEU A 63 -8.32 10.47 0.03
N TYR A 64 -8.78 9.56 -0.83
CA TYR A 64 -9.17 9.85 -2.21
C TYR A 64 -10.68 9.63 -2.30
N ILE A 65 -11.45 10.65 -2.69
CA ILE A 65 -12.92 10.57 -2.76
C ILE A 65 -13.36 10.36 -4.22
N SER A 66 -14.01 9.23 -4.50
CA SER A 66 -14.89 9.00 -5.66
C SER A 66 -14.42 9.61 -7.00
N PRO A 67 -13.29 9.18 -7.57
CA PRO A 67 -12.88 9.59 -8.92
C PRO A 67 -13.95 9.19 -9.96
N PRO A 68 -14.11 9.95 -11.06
CA PRO A 68 -15.14 9.70 -12.08
C PRO A 68 -14.87 8.44 -12.91
N THR A 69 -13.65 7.94 -12.88
CA THR A 69 -13.18 6.70 -13.52
C THR A 69 -12.27 5.96 -12.56
N THR A 70 -12.11 4.64 -12.72
CA THR A 70 -11.08 3.89 -11.98
C THR A 70 -9.70 4.42 -12.33
N GLU A 71 -8.92 4.82 -11.33
CA GLU A 71 -7.55 5.29 -11.47
C GLU A 71 -6.58 4.23 -10.95
N TYR A 72 -5.57 3.90 -11.77
CA TYR A 72 -4.56 2.89 -11.46
C TYR A 72 -3.24 3.56 -11.04
N HIS A 73 -2.36 2.80 -10.38
CA HIS A 73 -1.05 3.25 -9.92
C HIS A 73 -1.08 4.52 -9.05
N GLN A 74 -2.16 4.73 -8.28
CA GLN A 74 -2.30 5.89 -7.41
C GLN A 74 -1.42 5.73 -6.19
N ALA A 75 -0.56 6.71 -5.91
CA ALA A 75 0.24 6.75 -4.69
C ALA A 75 -0.68 6.94 -3.48
N TYR A 76 -0.69 5.98 -2.57
CA TYR A 76 -1.39 6.06 -1.29
C TYR A 76 -0.47 6.58 -0.18
N PHE A 77 0.81 6.23 -0.27
CA PHE A 77 1.86 6.65 0.63
C PHE A 77 3.20 6.59 -0.08
N GLU A 78 4.07 7.56 0.18
CA GLU A 78 5.48 7.53 -0.17
C GLU A 78 6.27 8.01 1.05
N SER A 79 7.33 7.29 1.42
CA SER A 79 8.21 7.72 2.51
C SER A 79 9.19 8.80 2.03
N ASP A 80 9.74 9.56 2.98
CA ASP A 80 11.05 10.20 2.77
C ASP A 80 12.14 9.12 2.59
N PRO A 81 13.35 9.47 2.13
CA PRO A 81 14.48 8.55 2.08
C PRO A 81 14.81 7.96 3.45
N LEU A 82 14.80 6.64 3.54
CA LEU A 82 15.05 5.86 4.75
C LEU A 82 16.50 5.43 4.87
N SER A 83 16.94 5.16 6.09
CA SER A 83 18.21 4.46 6.34
C SER A 83 18.23 3.07 5.70
N LEU A 84 19.43 2.54 5.46
CA LEU A 84 19.59 1.11 5.21
C LEU A 84 19.29 0.36 6.52
N GLY A 85 18.20 -0.40 6.53
CA GLY A 85 17.71 -1.12 7.69
C GLY A 85 16.44 -1.89 7.39
N GLU A 86 15.89 -2.54 8.42
CA GLU A 86 14.56 -3.15 8.38
C GLU A 86 13.54 -2.10 8.81
N HIS A 87 12.53 -1.86 7.96
CA HIS A 87 11.48 -0.87 8.17
C HIS A 87 10.12 -1.54 8.00
N THR A 88 9.16 -1.18 8.85
CA THR A 88 7.80 -1.73 8.85
C THR A 88 6.81 -0.68 8.40
N ILE A 89 5.98 -0.97 7.39
CA ILE A 89 4.81 -0.14 7.07
C ILE A 89 3.52 -0.87 7.44
N LYS A 90 2.68 -0.19 8.21
CA LYS A 90 1.34 -0.67 8.60
C LYS A 90 0.28 0.20 7.95
N MET A 91 -0.37 -0.34 6.92
CA MET A 91 -1.60 0.23 6.36
C MET A 91 -2.80 -0.22 7.21
N THR A 92 -3.69 0.72 7.53
CA THR A 92 -5.00 0.45 8.14
C THR A 92 -6.09 1.03 7.24
N ASN A 93 -7.04 0.21 6.79
CA ASN A 93 -8.22 0.69 6.08
C ASN A 93 -9.16 1.37 7.07
N LEU A 94 -9.53 2.62 6.81
CA LEU A 94 -10.38 3.42 7.71
C LEU A 94 -11.86 3.44 7.29
N GLY A 95 -12.19 2.83 6.15
CA GLY A 95 -13.56 2.68 5.64
C GLY A 95 -14.11 3.90 4.91
N ASN A 96 -14.66 3.66 3.72
CA ASN A 96 -15.70 4.46 3.04
C ASN A 96 -16.10 3.85 1.68
N GLY A 97 -15.34 2.86 1.17
CA GLY A 97 -15.75 1.98 0.07
C GLY A 97 -15.98 0.54 0.53
N THR A 98 -17.05 -0.11 0.07
CA THR A 98 -17.49 -1.45 0.50
C THR A 98 -16.69 -2.62 -0.07
N ALA A 99 -15.68 -2.36 -0.88
CA ALA A 99 -14.60 -3.29 -1.20
C ALA A 99 -13.35 -2.48 -1.47
N SER A 100 -12.26 -2.79 -0.77
CA SER A 100 -10.95 -2.20 -1.01
C SER A 100 -10.06 -3.25 -1.63
N PHE A 101 -9.71 -3.03 -2.88
CA PHE A 101 -8.76 -3.86 -3.63
C PHE A 101 -7.38 -3.25 -3.44
N LEU A 102 -6.41 -4.09 -3.13
CA LEU A 102 -5.02 -3.88 -3.53
C LEU A 102 -4.92 -4.34 -5.00
#